data_AF-A0A7C7RA78-F1
#
_entry.id   AF-A0A7C7RA78-F1
#
_cell.length_a   1.000
_cell.length_b   1.000
_cell.length_c   1.000
_cell.angle_alpha   90.00
_cell.angle_beta   90.00
_cell.angle_gamma   90.00
#
_symmetry.space_group_name_H-M   'P 1'
#
loop_
_entity.id
_entity.type
_entity.pdbx_description
1 polymer ?
#
loop_
_entity_poly.entity_id
_entity_poly.type
_entity_poly.pdbx_seq_one_letter_code
_entity_poly.pdbx_strand_id
1 'polypeptide(L)'
;MRDIFRMLAVLAVIGGLSGGLLAGVYRIAKPLIEEQRAKALEEAVFTVLPEAVDYRRLEKEGVVLYQGLDTTGEPVGLAFTASGGGYQGEIILMVGVDNNLTRST
;
A
#
# COMPACT_ATOMS: atom_id res chain seq x y z
N MET A 1 44.37 11.02 19.97
CA MET A 1 43.62 9.74 20.02
C MET A 1 42.41 9.79 20.95
N ARG A 2 42.56 10.15 22.24
CA ARG A 2 41.46 10.15 23.23
C ARG A 2 40.22 10.98 22.85
N ASP A 3 40.42 12.16 22.25
CA ASP A 3 39.31 13.03 21.83
C ASP A 3 38.51 12.47 20.63
N ILE A 4 39.19 11.83 19.69
CA ILE A 4 38.55 11.15 18.54
C ILE A 4 37.65 10.02 19.04
N PHE A 5 38.14 9.22 19.99
CA PHE A 5 37.33 8.18 20.64
C PHE A 5 36.14 8.76 21.41
N ARG A 6 36.30 9.90 22.10
CA ARG A 6 35.21 10.59 22.80
C ARG A 6 34.12 11.07 21.82
N MET A 7 34.51 11.65 20.68
CA MET A 7 33.58 12.09 19.65
C MET A 7 32.80 10.92 19.03
N LEU A 8 33.50 9.82 18.70
CA LEU A 8 32.86 8.60 18.19
C LEU A 8 31.85 8.02 19.18
N ALA A 9 32.21 7.93 20.46
CA ALA A 9 31.32 7.42 21.49
C ALA A 9 30.06 8.27 21.63
N VAL A 10 30.19 9.60 21.63
CA VAL A 10 29.04 10.51 21.73
C VAL A 10 28.11 10.37 20.52
N LEU A 11 28.66 10.29 19.30
CA LEU A 11 27.86 10.10 18.08
C LEU A 11 27.13 8.76 18.09
N ALA A 12 27.80 7.68 18.52
CA ALA A 12 27.20 6.36 18.61
C ALA A 12 26.06 6.32 19.64
N VAL A 13 26.23 6.97 20.79
CA VAL A 13 25.20 7.05 21.82
C VAL A 13 23.98 7.83 21.32
N ILE A 14 24.19 9.04 20.78
CA ILE A 14 23.07 9.88 20.33
C ILE A 14 22.37 9.25 19.11
N GLY A 15 23.13 8.71 18.16
CA GLY A 15 22.59 8.00 17.00
C GLY A 15 21.81 6.75 17.42
N GLY A 16 22.34 5.97 18.37
CA GLY A 16 21.68 4.79 18.92
C GLY A 16 20.37 5.14 19.65
N LEU A 17 20.38 6.18 20.49
CA LEU A 17 19.18 6.68 21.16
C LEU A 17 18.13 7.18 20.16
N SER A 18 18.54 7.95 19.16
CA SER A 18 17.63 8.52 18.15
C SER A 18 17.02 7.42 17.27
N GLY A 19 17.85 6.49 16.78
CA GLY A 19 17.39 5.34 16.00
C GLY A 19 16.50 4.42 16.82
N GLY A 20 16.82 4.19 18.09
CA GLY A 20 16.01 3.40 19.02
C GLY A 20 14.62 4.00 19.25
N LEU A 21 14.55 5.32 19.48
CA LEU A 21 13.29 6.04 19.61
C LEU A 21 12.44 5.93 18.34
N LEU A 22 13.04 6.21 17.17
CA LEU A 22 12.34 6.13 15.89
C LEU A 22 11.82 4.71 15.59
N ALA A 23 12.63 3.68 15.87
CA ALA A 23 12.24 2.29 15.70
C ALA A 23 11.09 1.90 16.65
N GLY A 24 11.10 2.41 17.88
CA GLY A 24 10.01 2.22 18.84
C GLY A 24 8.70 2.79 18.33
N VAL A 25 8.71 4.06 17.89
CA VAL A 25 7.53 4.72 17.31
C VAL A 25 7.05 3.96 16.07
N TYR A 26 7.95 3.57 15.18
CA TYR A 26 7.61 2.84 13.97
C TYR A 26 6.88 1.52 14.27
N ARG A 27 7.35 0.75 15.26
CA ARG A 27 6.70 -0.52 15.64
C ARG A 27 5.28 -0.34 16.15
N ILE A 28 5.00 0.77 16.86
CA ILE A 28 3.67 1.08 17.39
C ILE A 28 2.75 1.59 16.28
N ALA A 29 3.27 2.41 15.37
CA ALA A 29 2.50 2.98 14.27
C ALA A 29 2.17 1.96 13.17
N LYS A 30 3.08 1.01 12.92
CA LYS A 30 2.95 0.00 11.86
C LYS A 30 1.59 -0.73 11.85
N PRO A 31 1.06 -1.31 12.95
CA PRO A 31 -0.22 -2.02 12.91
C PRO A 31 -1.37 -1.11 12.45
N LEU A 32 -1.42 0.13 12.93
CA LEU A 32 -2.45 1.07 12.53
C LEU A 32 -2.32 1.46 11.04
N ILE A 33 -1.10 1.63 10.54
CA ILE A 33 -0.84 1.94 9.13
C ILE A 33 -1.31 0.80 8.23
N GLU A 34 -1.04 -0.45 8.61
CA GLU A 34 -1.44 -1.62 7.81
C GLU A 34 -2.97 -1.78 7.76
N GLU A 35 -3.67 -1.58 8.87
CA GLU A 35 -5.14 -1.60 8.89
C GLU A 35 -5.74 -0.49 8.00
N GLN A 36 -5.20 0.72 8.08
CA GLN A 36 -5.66 1.84 7.25
C GLN A 36 -5.35 1.61 5.77
N ARG A 37 -4.20 1.01 5.44
CA ARG A 37 -3.87 0.62 4.06
C ARG A 37 -4.83 -0.42 3.51
N ALA A 38 -5.19 -1.43 4.31
CA ALA A 38 -6.15 -2.44 3.91
C ALA A 38 -7.53 -1.84 3.63
N LYS A 39 -8.01 -0.94 4.50
CA LYS A 39 -9.28 -0.23 4.30
C LYS A 39 -9.25 0.69 3.08
N ALA A 40 -8.19 1.46 2.91
CA ALA A 40 -8.04 2.34 1.75
C ALA A 40 -7.98 1.55 0.43
N LEU A 41 -7.37 0.35 0.45
CA LEU A 41 -7.36 -0.55 -0.69
C LEU A 41 -8.76 -1.07 -1.01
N GLU A 42 -9.49 -1.55 0.01
CA GLU A 42 -10.86 -2.03 -0.12
C GLU A 42 -11.79 -0.92 -0.66
N GLU A 43 -11.74 0.28 -0.07
CA GLU A 43 -12.47 1.46 -0.54
C GLU A 43 -12.10 1.82 -1.98
N ALA A 44 -10.82 1.75 -2.35
CA ALA A 44 -10.37 2.02 -3.72
C ALA A 44 -10.94 1.00 -4.71
N VAL A 45 -10.96 -0.30 -4.36
CA VAL A 45 -11.55 -1.35 -5.20
C VAL A 45 -13.05 -1.12 -5.41
N PHE A 46 -13.81 -0.84 -4.35
CA PHE A 46 -15.25 -0.57 -4.48
C PHE A 46 -15.56 0.77 -5.14
N THR A 47 -14.66 1.74 -5.06
CA THR A 47 -14.80 3.02 -5.79
C THR A 47 -14.71 2.80 -7.30
N VAL A 48 -13.80 1.94 -7.77
CA VAL A 48 -13.64 1.64 -9.20
C VAL A 48 -14.58 0.54 -9.71
N LEU A 49 -15.11 -0.29 -8.82
CA LEU A 49 -16.11 -1.34 -9.10
C LEU A 49 -17.36 -1.16 -8.21
N PRO A 50 -18.24 -0.19 -8.50
CA PRO A 50 -19.36 0.17 -7.62
C PRO A 50 -20.43 -0.93 -7.49
N GLU A 51 -20.45 -1.91 -8.39
CA GLU A 51 -21.40 -3.03 -8.38
C GLU A 51 -20.87 -4.23 -7.57
N ALA A 52 -19.61 -4.20 -7.12
CA ALA A 52 -19.02 -5.27 -6.33
C ALA A 52 -19.40 -5.15 -4.84
N VAL A 53 -19.83 -6.25 -4.25
CA VAL A 53 -20.11 -6.40 -2.82
C VAL A 53 -18.98 -7.12 -2.09
N ASP A 54 -18.23 -7.94 -2.82
CA ASP A 54 -17.02 -8.60 -2.34
C ASP A 54 -15.94 -8.55 -3.43
N TYR A 55 -14.70 -8.83 -3.08
CA TYR A 55 -13.63 -8.93 -4.05
C TYR A 55 -12.69 -10.11 -3.77
N ARG A 56 -12.22 -10.73 -4.85
CA ARG A 56 -11.21 -11.80 -4.79
C ARG A 56 -9.86 -11.27 -5.27
N ARG A 57 -8.85 -11.44 -4.43
CA ARG A 57 -7.46 -11.18 -4.82
C ARG A 57 -6.94 -12.34 -5.68
N LEU A 58 -6.50 -12.02 -6.88
CA LEU A 58 -5.87 -12.93 -7.82
C LEU A 58 -4.44 -12.44 -8.08
N GLU A 59 -3.46 -13.32 -7.96
CA GLU A 59 -2.08 -12.98 -8.29
C GLU A 59 -1.71 -13.75 -9.56
N LYS A 60 -1.40 -13.01 -10.62
CA LYS A 60 -1.06 -13.60 -11.93
C LYS A 60 0.17 -12.89 -12.48
N GLU A 61 1.21 -13.66 -12.80
CA GLU A 61 2.43 -13.15 -13.43
C GLU A 61 3.10 -11.98 -12.67
N GLY A 62 2.98 -11.97 -11.33
CA GLY A 62 3.53 -10.91 -10.48
C GLY A 62 2.68 -9.64 -10.39
N VAL A 63 1.50 -9.64 -11.03
CA VAL A 63 0.51 -8.56 -10.92
C VAL A 63 -0.62 -8.99 -10.00
N VAL A 64 -0.97 -8.12 -9.05
CA VAL A 64 -2.12 -8.30 -8.17
C VAL A 64 -3.35 -7.72 -8.85
N LEU A 65 -4.34 -8.59 -9.08
CA LEU A 65 -5.64 -8.27 -9.63
C LEU A 65 -6.70 -8.45 -8.53
N TYR A 66 -7.71 -7.59 -8.55
CA TYR A 66 -8.86 -7.64 -7.64
C TYR A 66 -10.12 -7.86 -8.48
N GLN A 67 -10.69 -9.06 -8.43
CA GLN A 67 -11.93 -9.38 -9.12
C GLN A 67 -13.12 -9.00 -8.22
N GLY A 68 -13.93 -8.03 -8.64
CA GLY A 68 -15.17 -7.68 -7.95
C GLY A 68 -16.25 -8.72 -8.18
N LEU A 69 -16.99 -9.07 -7.13
CA LEU A 69 -18.08 -10.04 -7.11
C LEU A 69 -19.38 -9.35 -6.68
N ASP A 70 -20.49 -9.66 -7.34
CA ASP A 70 -21.82 -9.18 -6.93
C ASP A 70 -22.40 -9.96 -5.73
N THR A 71 -23.65 -9.67 -5.37
CA THR A 71 -24.39 -10.41 -4.32
C THR A 71 -24.65 -11.88 -4.64
N THR A 72 -24.55 -12.28 -5.90
CA THR A 72 -24.78 -13.65 -6.38
C THR A 72 -23.49 -14.45 -6.50
N GLY A 73 -22.33 -13.80 -6.34
CA GLY A 73 -21.00 -14.38 -6.50
C GLY A 73 -20.50 -14.36 -7.95
N GLU A 74 -21.18 -13.64 -8.85
CA GLU A 74 -20.77 -13.45 -10.23
C GLU A 74 -19.75 -12.31 -10.37
N PRO A 75 -18.74 -12.44 -11.24
CA PRO A 75 -17.73 -11.41 -11.46
C PRO A 75 -18.29 -10.22 -12.22
N VAL A 76 -18.24 -9.03 -11.62
CA VAL A 76 -18.71 -7.77 -12.24
C VAL A 76 -17.59 -7.01 -12.97
N GLY A 77 -16.35 -7.23 -12.56
CA GLY A 77 -15.19 -6.57 -13.17
C GLY A 77 -13.86 -6.89 -12.49
N LEU A 78 -12.80 -6.26 -12.98
CA LEU A 78 -11.43 -6.43 -12.53
C LEU A 78 -10.81 -5.07 -12.19
N ALA A 79 -10.19 -4.96 -11.03
CA ALA A 79 -9.42 -3.80 -10.61
C ALA A 79 -7.94 -4.17 -10.47
N PHE A 80 -7.06 -3.25 -10.85
CA PHE A 80 -5.62 -3.41 -10.71
C PHE A 80 -4.94 -2.08 -10.41
N THR A 81 -3.79 -2.15 -9.75
CA THR A 81 -2.99 -0.96 -9.46
C THR A 81 -2.03 -0.68 -10.61
N ALA A 82 -2.13 0.49 -11.23
CA ALA A 82 -1.16 1.02 -12.17
C ALA A 82 -0.25 2.02 -11.46
N SER A 83 1.06 1.95 -11.71
CA SER A 83 2.00 2.96 -11.22
C SER A 83 2.81 3.58 -12.34
N GLY A 84 3.15 4.86 -12.18
CA GLY A 84 3.89 5.63 -13.17
C GLY A 84 4.63 6.82 -12.56
N GLY A 85 5.67 7.30 -13.24
CA GLY A 85 6.44 8.45 -12.80
C GLY A 85 5.65 9.75 -12.95
N GLY A 86 5.49 10.50 -11.85
CA GLY A 86 4.97 11.86 -11.82
C GLY A 86 6.08 12.91 -11.68
N TYR A 87 5.70 14.18 -11.55
CA TYR A 87 6.63 15.32 -11.49
C TYR A 87 7.56 15.30 -10.25
N GLN A 88 7.06 14.82 -9.10
CA GLN A 88 7.78 14.79 -7.83
C GLN A 88 7.76 13.42 -7.13
N GLY A 89 7.31 12.37 -7.81
CA GLY A 89 7.22 11.05 -7.21
C GLY A 89 6.42 10.07 -8.06
N GLU A 90 6.35 8.82 -7.60
CA GLU A 90 5.50 7.81 -8.19
C GLU A 90 4.02 8.10 -7.91
N ILE A 91 3.20 7.98 -8.94
CA ILE A 91 1.74 8.03 -8.84
C ILE A 91 1.25 6.60 -8.93
N ILE A 92 0.46 6.18 -7.93
CA ILE A 92 -0.20 4.89 -7.91
C ILE A 92 -1.70 5.14 -8.07
N LEU A 93 -2.30 4.53 -9.07
CA LEU A 93 -3.72 4.62 -9.40
C LEU A 93 -4.35 3.23 -9.33
N MET A 94 -5.55 3.16 -8.77
CA MET A 94 -6.42 1.99 -8.93
C MET A 94 -7.26 2.20 -10.19
N VAL A 95 -7.32 1.20 -11.06
CA VAL A 95 -8.12 1.23 -12.29
C VAL A 95 -9.05 0.03 -12.29
N GLY A 96 -10.35 0.27 -12.47
CA GLY A 96 -11.38 -0.74 -12.65
C GLY A 96 -11.74 -0.92 -14.11
N VAL A 97 -11.99 -2.16 -14.52
CA VAL A 97 -12.43 -2.55 -15.86
C VAL A 97 -13.66 -3.43 -15.74
N ASP A 98 -14.69 -3.13 -16.53
CA ASP A 98 -15.90 -3.94 -16.59
C ASP A 98 -15.65 -5.33 -17.22
N ASN A 99 -16.59 -6.26 -17.03
CA ASN A 99 -16.48 -7.61 -17.57
C ASN A 99 -16.46 -7.66 -19.11
N ASN A 100 -16.86 -6.57 -19.78
CA ASN A 100 -16.89 -6.45 -21.24
C ASN A 100 -15.63 -5.78 -21.81
N LEU A 101 -14.64 -5.43 -20.97
CA LEU A 101 -13.46 -4.65 -21.33
C LEU A 101 -13.77 -3.39 -22.15
N THR A 102 -14.98 -2.84 -22.01
CA THR A 102 -15.49 -1.75 -22.84
C THR A 102 -15.40 -0.42 -22.10
N ARG A 103 -15.35 -0.46 -20.77
CA ARG A 103 -15.28 0.73 -19.92
C ARG A 103 -14.22 0.58 -18.83
N SER A 104 -13.38 1.59 -18.68
CA SER A 104 -12.44 1.75 -17.57
C SER A 104 -12.84 2.93 -16.68
N THR A 105 -12.65 2.83 -15.37
CA THR A 105 -12.88 3.91 -14.40
C THR A 105 -11.75 3.94 -13.37
#